data_AF-A0A3P7IJJ6-F1
#
_entry.id   AF-A0A3P7IJJ6-F1
#
_cell.length_a   1.000
_cell.length_b   1.000
_cell.length_c   1.000
_cell.angle_alpha   90.00
_cell.angle_beta   90.00
_cell.angle_gamma   90.00
#
_symmetry.space_group_name_H-M   'P 1'
#
loop_
_entity.id
_entity.type
_entity.pdbx_description
1 polymer ?
#
loop_
_entity_poly.entity_id
_entity_poly.type
_entity_poly.pdbx_seq_one_letter_code
_entity_poly.pdbx_strand_id
1 'polypeptide(L)'
;MTGYLPIGFEFAAEITFPAAEGTTGGLLNASAQIFGIVLTMAMGYVMHGISTFWCNIIMSTALIIGTILTAMIKEDLKRQKAHTGRAHLPTSATQLTSCTITSE
;
A
#
# COMPACT_ATOMS: atom_id res chain seq x y z
N MET A 1 -7.66 15.85 6.46
CA MET A 1 -7.42 14.44 6.85
C MET A 1 -7.44 13.47 5.67
N THR A 2 -7.92 13.86 4.49
CA THR A 2 -8.04 12.94 3.34
C THR A 2 -6.72 12.62 2.64
N GLY A 3 -5.63 13.37 2.84
CA GLY A 3 -4.38 13.18 2.09
C GLY A 3 -3.65 11.86 2.34
N TYR A 4 -3.89 11.17 3.46
CA TYR A 4 -3.26 9.88 3.74
C TYR A 4 -3.90 8.72 2.93
N LEU A 5 -5.18 8.86 2.57
CA LEU A 5 -5.93 7.81 1.89
C LEU A 5 -5.49 7.62 0.42
N PRO A 6 -5.30 8.67 -0.41
CA PRO A 6 -4.71 8.56 -1.74
C PRO A 6 -3.33 7.94 -1.73
N ILE A 7 -2.47 8.31 -0.77
CA ILE A 7 -1.11 7.76 -0.63
C ILE A 7 -1.15 6.26 -0.33
N GLY A 8 -2.11 5.81 0.50
CA GLY A 8 -2.32 4.38 0.75
C GLY A 8 -2.77 3.61 -0.50
N PHE A 9 -3.62 4.21 -1.35
CA PHE A 9 -4.02 3.59 -2.62
C PHE A 9 -2.88 3.54 -3.63
N GLU A 10 -2.08 4.60 -3.75
CA GLU A 10 -0.88 4.61 -4.61
C GLU A 10 0.13 3.55 -4.17
N PHE A 11 0.37 3.44 -2.87
CA PHE A 11 1.25 2.42 -2.30
C PHE A 11 0.71 1.00 -2.53
N ALA A 12 -0.59 0.78 -2.33
CA ALA A 12 -1.23 -0.50 -2.59
C ALA A 12 -1.12 -0.92 -4.07
N ALA A 13 -1.31 0.02 -5.00
CA ALA A 13 -1.16 -0.23 -6.43
C ALA A 13 0.30 -0.61 -6.79
N GLU A 14 1.27 0.05 -6.17
CA GLU A 14 2.69 -0.23 -6.36
C GLU A 14 3.08 -1.65 -5.88
N ILE A 15 2.62 -2.09 -4.71
CA ILE A 15 2.91 -3.45 -4.19
C ILE A 15 2.20 -4.56 -4.96
N THR A 16 1.08 -4.26 -5.64
CA THR A 16 0.25 -5.25 -6.37
C THR A 16 0.53 -5.31 -7.87
N PHE A 17 1.54 -4.58 -8.38
CA PHE A 17 1.86 -4.58 -9.80
C PHE A 17 2.15 -6.00 -10.34
N PRO A 18 1.54 -6.41 -11.48
CA PRO A 18 0.84 -5.61 -12.51
C PRO A 18 -0.70 -5.58 -12.43
N ALA A 19 -1.32 -5.71 -11.25
CA ALA A 19 -2.77 -5.60 -11.12
C ALA A 19 -3.30 -4.21 -11.51
N ALA A 20 -4.52 -4.14 -12.06
CA ALA A 20 -5.15 -2.87 -12.42
C ALA A 20 -5.46 -2.03 -11.17
N GLU A 21 -5.11 -0.74 -11.21
CA GLU A 21 -5.28 0.20 -10.09
C GLU A 21 -6.71 0.23 -9.53
N GLY A 22 -7.72 0.12 -10.41
CA GLY A 22 -9.14 0.05 -10.01
C GLY A 22 -9.50 -1.23 -9.25
N THR A 23 -8.83 -2.35 -9.52
CA THR A 23 -9.06 -3.61 -8.77
C THR A 23 -8.42 -3.53 -7.40
N THR A 24 -7.19 -3.01 -7.31
CA THR A 24 -6.49 -2.83 -6.03
C THR A 24 -7.20 -1.80 -5.15
N GLY A 25 -7.57 -0.64 -5.69
CA GLY A 25 -8.32 0.38 -4.96
C GLY A 25 -9.71 -0.10 -4.53
N GLY A 26 -10.41 -0.85 -5.40
CA GLY A 26 -11.70 -1.46 -5.09
C GLY A 26 -11.60 -2.46 -3.94
N LEU A 27 -10.60 -3.34 -3.97
CA LEU A 27 -10.38 -4.34 -2.93
C LEU A 27 -9.97 -3.71 -1.59
N LEU A 28 -9.11 -2.69 -1.62
CA LEU A 28 -8.67 -1.99 -0.41
C LEU A 28 -9.82 -1.20 0.24
N ASN A 29 -10.71 -0.60 -0.56
CA ASN A 29 -11.89 0.07 -0.03
C ASN A 29 -12.93 -0.92 0.52
N ALA A 30 -13.16 -2.03 -0.18
CA ALA A 30 -14.06 -3.08 0.28
C ALA A 30 -13.58 -3.70 1.60
N SER A 31 -12.28 -4.00 1.73
CA SER A 31 -11.72 -4.54 2.97
C SER A 31 -11.80 -3.57 4.13
N ALA A 32 -11.53 -2.27 3.90
CA ALA A 32 -11.68 -1.23 4.92
C ALA A 32 -13.13 -1.11 5.43
N GLN A 33 -14.11 -1.17 4.53
CA GLN A 33 -15.52 -1.11 4.91
C GLN A 33 -15.96 -2.35 5.69
N ILE A 34 -15.63 -3.55 5.22
CA ILE A 34 -15.99 -4.81 5.89
C ILE A 34 -15.35 -4.86 7.29
N PHE A 35 -14.06 -4.52 7.39
CA PHE A 35 -13.36 -4.45 8.68
C PHE A 35 -14.00 -3.43 9.62
N GLY A 36 -14.32 -2.23 9.12
CA GLY A 36 -14.98 -1.18 9.90
C GLY A 36 -16.34 -1.62 10.46
N ILE A 37 -17.15 -2.32 9.65
CA ILE A 37 -18.45 -2.85 10.09
C ILE A 37 -18.28 -3.90 11.18
N VAL A 38 -17.39 -4.88 10.97
CA VAL A 38 -17.13 -5.96 11.94
C VAL A 38 -16.59 -5.39 13.24
N LEU A 39 -15.62 -4.48 13.19
CA LEU A 39 -15.04 -3.84 14.36
C LEU A 39 -16.08 -3.04 15.14
N THR A 40 -16.94 -2.29 14.45
CA THR A 40 -18.02 -1.51 15.06
C THR A 40 -19.05 -2.41 15.75
N MET A 41 -19.44 -3.52 15.12
CA MET A 41 -20.35 -4.49 15.73
C MET A 41 -19.73 -5.16 16.96
N ALA A 42 -18.46 -5.57 16.89
CA ALA A 42 -17.75 -6.19 18.01
C ALA A 42 -17.64 -5.24 19.20
N MET A 43 -17.26 -3.98 18.98
CA MET A 43 -17.27 -2.94 20.00
C MET A 43 -18.66 -2.69 20.58
N GLY A 44 -19.71 -2.70 19.74
CA GLY A 44 -21.09 -2.52 20.17
C GLY A 44 -21.52 -3.57 21.20
N TYR A 45 -21.13 -4.84 20.98
CA TYR A 45 -21.35 -5.92 21.95
C TYR A 45 -20.55 -5.72 23.25
N VAL A 46 -19.27 -5.37 23.15
CA VAL A 46 -18.39 -5.16 24.32
C VAL A 46 -18.88 -3.98 25.18
N MET A 47 -19.32 -2.89 24.53
CA MET A 47 -19.80 -1.69 25.20
C MET A 47 -21.09 -1.95 25.98
N HIS A 48 -21.96 -2.86 25.52
CA HIS A 48 -23.22 -3.19 26.20
C HIS A 48 -23.03 -4.14 27.40
N GLY A 49 -21.97 -4.94 27.43
CA GLY A 49 -21.79 -6.01 28.41
C GLY A 49 -20.82 -5.72 29.56
N ILE A 50 -19.75 -4.95 29.34
CA ILE A 50 -18.60 -4.93 30.27
C ILE A 50 -18.26 -3.54 30.84
N SER A 51 -18.40 -2.45 30.06
CA SER A 51 -18.14 -1.03 30.39
C SER A 51 -17.28 -0.34 29.32
N THR A 52 -17.50 0.96 29.11
CA THR A 52 -16.80 1.82 28.14
C THR A 52 -15.28 1.83 28.30
N PHE A 53 -14.76 1.65 29.52
CA PHE A 53 -13.32 1.62 29.77
C PHE A 53 -12.64 0.45 29.06
N TRP A 54 -13.22 -0.74 29.15
CA TRP A 54 -12.70 -1.94 28.48
C TRP A 54 -12.84 -1.87 26.96
N CYS A 55 -13.91 -1.23 26.47
CA CYS A 55 -14.08 -0.93 25.05
C CYS A 55 -12.93 -0.05 24.51
N ASN A 56 -12.54 1.00 25.27
CA ASN A 56 -11.43 1.88 24.89
C ASN A 56 -10.09 1.14 24.86
N ILE A 57 -9.81 0.30 25.87
CA ILE A 57 -8.59 -0.51 25.89
C ILE A 57 -8.53 -1.45 24.68
N ILE A 58 -9.62 -2.18 24.39
CA ILE A 58 -9.69 -3.08 23.24
C ILE A 58 -9.48 -2.30 21.94
N MET A 59 -10.09 -1.13 21.80
CA MET A 59 -9.91 -0.28 20.62
C MET A 59 -8.48 0.24 20.46
N SER A 60 -7.87 0.70 21.54
CA SER A 60 -6.47 1.12 21.52
C SER A 60 -5.56 -0.05 21.12
N THR A 61 -5.79 -1.26 21.66
CA THR A 61 -4.99 -2.42 21.28
C THR A 61 -5.19 -2.82 19.81
N ALA A 62 -6.42 -2.76 19.28
CA ALA A 62 -6.70 -3.06 17.88
C ALA A 62 -5.97 -2.08 16.93
N LEU A 63 -5.93 -0.79 17.27
CA LEU A 63 -5.19 0.22 16.51
C LEU A 63 -3.68 0.03 16.58
N ILE A 64 -3.14 -0.34 17.75
CA ILE A 64 -1.71 -0.63 17.90
C ILE A 64 -1.32 -1.84 17.05
N ILE A 65 -2.11 -2.92 17.12
CA ILE A 65 -1.89 -4.12 16.29
C ILE A 65 -1.96 -3.76 14.80
N GLY A 66 -2.96 -2.99 14.38
CA GLY A 66 -3.08 -2.50 13.00
C GLY A 66 -1.86 -1.69 12.55
N THR A 67 -1.31 -0.87 13.45
CA THR A 67 -0.11 -0.06 13.19
C THR A 67 1.13 -0.95 13.04
N ILE A 68 1.31 -1.96 13.90
CA ILE A 68 2.42 -2.92 13.80
C ILE A 68 2.32 -3.72 12.50
N LEU A 69 1.13 -4.23 12.17
CA LEU A 69 0.89 -4.94 10.91
C LEU A 69 1.22 -4.06 9.70
N THR A 70 0.83 -2.78 9.73
CA THR A 70 1.16 -1.81 8.67
C THR A 70 2.67 -1.57 8.58
N ALA A 71 3.36 -1.41 9.72
CA ALA A 71 4.82 -1.23 9.75
C ALA A 71 5.60 -2.47 9.29
N MET A 72 5.00 -3.66 9.40
CA MET A 72 5.57 -4.91 8.90
C MET A 72 5.34 -5.13 7.40
N ILE A 73 4.52 -4.32 6.72
CA ILE A 73 4.38 -4.38 5.27
C ILE A 73 5.71 -3.97 4.65
N LYS A 74 6.47 -4.99 4.24
CA LYS A 74 7.74 -4.80 3.54
C LYS A 74 7.43 -4.17 2.18
N GLU A 75 7.82 -2.92 2.04
CA GLU A 75 7.85 -2.21 0.78
C GLU A 75 9.00 -2.77 -0.08
N ASP A 76 8.80 -3.97 -0.63
CA ASP A 76 9.61 -4.45 -1.75
C ASP A 76 9.23 -3.55 -2.95
N LEU A 77 9.90 -2.41 -3.08
CA LEU A 77 9.85 -1.52 -4.25
C LEU A 77 10.39 -2.30 -5.46
N LYS A 78 9.53 -3.13 -6.05
CA LYS A 78 9.81 -3.88 -7.28
C LYS A 78 10.26 -2.94 -8.41
N ARG A 79 9.82 -1.66 -8.40
CA ARG A 79 10.34 -0.60 -9.27
C ARG A 79 11.82 -0.28 -9.02
N GLN A 80 12.29 -0.14 -7.79
CA GLN A 80 13.72 0.10 -7.54
C GLN A 80 14.57 -1.12 -7.94
N LYS A 81 14.10 -2.34 -7.64
CA LYS A 81 14.76 -3.58 -8.11
C LYS A 81 14.78 -3.72 -9.63
N ALA A 82 13.72 -3.32 -10.33
CA ALA A 82 13.66 -3.33 -11.80
C ALA A 82 14.54 -2.25 -12.44
N HIS A 83 14.73 -1.09 -11.79
CA HIS A 83 15.65 -0.05 -12.24
C HIS A 83 17.12 -0.40 -11.92
N THR A 84 17.42 -1.06 -10.80
CA THR A 84 18.76 -1.58 -10.50
C THR A 84 19.15 -2.73 -11.43
N GLY A 85 18.22 -3.60 -11.82
CA GLY A 85 18.46 -4.65 -12.82
C GLY A 85 18.71 -4.14 -14.23
N ARG A 86 18.27 -2.91 -14.56
CA ARG A 86 18.56 -2.25 -15.85
C ARG A 86 19.83 -1.40 -15.85
N ALA A 87 20.35 -1.02 -14.67
CA ALA A 87 21.61 -0.29 -14.55
C ALA A 87 22.86 -1.17 -14.84
N HIS A 88 22.70 -2.49 -14.99
CA HIS A 88 23.76 -3.42 -15.42
C HIS A 88 23.55 -3.96 -16.85
N LEU A 89 22.67 -3.35 -17.65
CA LEU A 89 22.82 -3.43 -19.10
C LEU A 89 23.80 -2.32 -19.48
N PRO A 90 24.99 -2.63 -20.02
CA PRO A 90 25.86 -1.60 -20.55
C PRO A 90 25.09 -0.86 -21.64
N THR A 91 24.65 0.36 -21.33
CA THR A 91 24.26 1.39 -22.29
C THR A 91 25.53 1.78 -23.06
N SER A 92 26.04 0.89 -23.90
CA SER A 92 27.14 1.16 -24.83
C SER A 92 26.75 0.90 -26.28
N ALA A 93 25.56 0.35 -26.56
CA ALA A 93 25.13 0.08 -27.94
C ALA A 93 24.11 1.10 -28.50
N THR A 94 23.35 1.82 -27.67
CA THR A 94 22.28 2.71 -28.18
C THR A 94 22.69 4.17 -28.39
N GLN A 95 23.88 4.58 -27.94
CA GLN A 95 24.39 5.95 -28.18
C GLN A 95 25.24 6.07 -29.45
N LEU A 96 25.60 4.96 -30.12
CA LEU A 96 26.41 5.04 -31.35
C LEU A 96 25.59 5.23 -32.64
N THR A 97 24.26 5.07 -32.62
CA THR A 97 23.44 5.17 -33.85
C THR A 97 22.96 6.60 -34.14
N SER A 98 23.07 7.54 -33.20
CA SER A 98 22.57 8.92 -33.42
C SER A 98 23.63 9.94 -33.88
N CYS A 99 24.90 9.57 -33.99
CA CYS A 99 26.00 10.49 -34.35
C CYS A 99 26.70 10.16 -35.69
N THR A 100 26.10 9.37 -36.58
CA THR A 100 26.68 9.07 -37.91
C THR A 100 25.77 9.46 -39.08
N ILE A 101 24.69 10.21 -38.86
CA ILE A 101 23.81 10.68 -39.94
C ILE A 101 23.60 12.20 -39.83
N THR A 102 24.66 12.98 -39.93
CA THR A 102 24.65 14.35 -40.49
C THR A 102 26.09 14.85 -40.60
N SER A 103 26.85 14.20 -41.46
CA SER A 103 28.01 14.82 -42.10
C SER A 103 27.85 14.52 -43.58
N GLU A 104 27.06 15.36 -44.25
CA GLU A 104 27.07 15.70 -45.67
C GLU A 104 26.12 16.89 -45.90
#